data_AF-A0A3A1USG0-F1
#
_entry.id   AF-A0A3A1USG0-F1
#
_cell.length_a   1.000
_cell.length_b   1.000
_cell.length_c   1.000
_cell.angle_alpha   90.00
_cell.angle_beta   90.00
_cell.angle_gamma   90.00
#
_symmetry.space_group_name_H-M   'P 1'
#
loop_
_entity.id
_entity.type
_entity.pdbx_description
1 polymer ?
#
loop_
_entity_poly.entity_id
_entity_poly.type
_entity_poly.pdbx_seq_one_letter_code
_entity_poly.pdbx_strand_id
1 'polypeptide(L)'
;MKKISFAMLVLVMLCSCSGSFHKEKWAEEPESRKGMVNSMLSQYELEGMTATEIIDLLGEPEQRLEEPSVQFVYYLGSAGLGVDDSLLRLYFNRDGQLERHEITHD
;
A
#
# COMPACT_ATOMS: atom_id res chain seq x y z
N MET A 1 24.31 21.72 -36.51
CA MET A 1 24.95 20.99 -35.39
C MET A 1 24.02 21.06 -34.18
N LYS A 2 23.60 19.89 -33.69
CA LYS A 2 22.63 19.68 -32.61
C LYS A 2 23.18 20.16 -31.26
N LYS A 3 22.34 20.86 -30.49
CA LYS A 3 22.39 20.83 -29.03
C LYS A 3 20.96 20.58 -28.55
N ILE A 4 20.51 19.34 -28.68
CA ILE A 4 19.28 18.89 -28.04
C ILE A 4 19.63 18.80 -26.56
N SER A 5 19.06 19.70 -25.76
CA SER A 5 19.29 19.78 -24.33
C SER A 5 18.93 18.46 -23.66
N PHE A 6 19.94 17.78 -23.15
CA PHE A 6 19.88 16.48 -22.45
C PHE A 6 19.21 16.56 -21.06
N ALA A 7 18.56 17.69 -20.74
CA ALA A 7 17.99 17.95 -19.43
C ALA A 7 16.64 17.26 -19.19
N MET A 8 15.96 16.78 -20.25
CA MET A 8 14.65 16.15 -20.13
C MET A 8 14.71 14.63 -19.88
N LEU A 9 15.87 14.00 -20.10
CA LEU A 9 16.04 12.54 -19.87
C LEU A 9 16.32 12.20 -18.39
N VAL A 10 16.80 13.17 -17.60
CA VAL A 10 17.09 12.97 -16.17
C VAL A 10 15.81 12.90 -15.34
N LEU A 11 14.69 13.47 -15.83
CA LEU A 11 13.42 13.49 -15.09
C LEU A 11 12.71 12.12 -15.06
N VAL A 12 13.07 11.19 -15.93
CA VAL A 12 12.46 9.84 -15.98
C VAL A 12 13.16 8.85 -15.02
N MET A 13 14.28 9.26 -14.40
CA MET A 13 15.08 8.38 -13.53
C MET A 13 14.58 8.30 -12.08
N LEU A 14 13.48 8.99 -11.74
CA LEU A 14 12.67 8.69 -10.55
C LEU A 14 11.57 7.69 -10.90
N CYS A 15 11.94 6.64 -11.65
CA CYS A 15 11.06 5.56 -12.01
C CYS A 15 10.68 4.85 -10.71
N SER A 16 9.55 5.24 -10.11
CA SER A 16 8.91 4.47 -9.07
C SER A 16 8.74 3.06 -9.62
N CYS A 17 9.57 2.13 -9.19
CA CYS A 17 9.41 0.73 -9.49
C CYS A 17 8.12 0.28 -8.80
N SER A 18 6.96 0.47 -9.46
CA SER A 18 5.72 -0.19 -9.08
C SER A 18 5.92 -1.67 -9.37
N GLY A 19 6.36 -2.42 -8.36
CA GLY A 19 6.50 -3.86 -8.42
C GLY A 19 5.13 -4.51 -8.54
N SER A 20 5.06 -5.65 -9.22
CA SER A 20 3.85 -6.47 -9.24
C SER A 20 3.54 -6.97 -7.83
N PHE A 21 2.26 -7.00 -7.47
CA PHE A 21 1.83 -7.58 -6.21
C PHE A 21 2.06 -9.10 -6.21
N HIS A 22 2.78 -9.58 -5.21
CA HIS A 22 2.98 -10.99 -4.91
C HIS A 22 2.72 -11.20 -3.43
N LYS A 23 1.80 -12.10 -3.10
CA LYS A 23 1.33 -12.32 -1.72
C LYS A 23 2.46 -12.74 -0.78
N GLU A 24 3.33 -13.65 -1.23
CA GLU A 24 4.48 -14.13 -0.46
C GLU A 24 5.45 -12.98 -0.17
N LYS A 25 5.78 -12.19 -1.20
CA LYS A 25 6.66 -11.03 -1.06
C LYS A 25 6.07 -9.95 -0.17
N TRP A 26 4.76 -9.71 -0.26
CA TRP A 26 4.04 -8.79 0.61
C TRP A 26 4.18 -9.20 2.08
N ALA A 27 4.06 -10.49 2.39
CA ALA A 27 4.21 -11.01 3.75
C ALA A 27 5.67 -10.96 4.25
N GLU A 28 6.63 -11.34 3.41
CA GLU A 28 8.04 -11.50 3.80
C GLU A 28 8.84 -10.19 3.79
N GLU A 29 8.46 -9.21 2.96
CA GLU A 29 9.20 -7.96 2.77
C GLU A 29 8.32 -6.71 3.00
N PRO A 30 8.00 -6.34 4.25
CA PRO A 30 7.17 -5.16 4.55
C PRO A 30 7.69 -3.85 3.92
N GLU A 31 9.01 -3.64 3.89
CA GLU A 31 9.65 -2.46 3.26
C GLU A 31 9.41 -2.37 1.74
N SER A 32 9.13 -3.51 1.08
CA SER A 32 8.85 -3.57 -0.35
C SER A 32 7.38 -3.27 -0.68
N ARG A 33 6.48 -3.20 0.31
CA ARG A 33 5.02 -3.09 0.09
C ARG A 33 4.61 -1.79 -0.59
N LYS A 34 5.29 -0.67 -0.33
CA LYS A 34 5.07 0.62 -1.03
C LYS A 34 5.24 0.49 -2.54
N GLY A 35 6.15 -0.37 -2.99
CA GLY A 35 6.32 -0.68 -4.40
C GLY A 35 5.17 -1.50 -4.99
N MET A 36 4.47 -2.28 -4.18
CA MET A 36 3.46 -3.25 -4.63
C MET A 36 2.01 -2.77 -4.42
N VAL A 37 1.76 -1.85 -3.47
CA VAL A 37 0.40 -1.46 -3.03
C VAL A 37 -0.49 -1.01 -4.19
N ASN A 38 0.06 -0.23 -5.13
CA ASN A 38 -0.71 0.23 -6.29
C ASN A 38 -1.06 -0.92 -7.25
N SER A 39 -0.17 -1.91 -7.40
CA SER A 39 -0.46 -3.11 -8.18
C SER A 39 -1.47 -4.02 -7.48
N MET A 40 -1.50 -4.02 -6.15
CA MET A 40 -2.46 -4.78 -5.37
C MET A 40 -3.86 -4.17 -5.52
N LEU A 41 -3.98 -2.87 -5.29
CA LEU A 41 -5.25 -2.13 -5.40
C LEU A 41 -5.82 -2.09 -6.83
N SER A 42 -5.00 -2.33 -7.87
CA SER A 42 -5.48 -2.44 -9.25
C SER A 42 -5.92 -3.85 -9.65
N GLN A 43 -5.44 -4.88 -8.94
CA GLN A 43 -5.78 -6.28 -9.20
C GLN A 43 -6.96 -6.76 -8.36
N TYR A 44 -7.17 -6.20 -7.18
CA TYR A 44 -8.19 -6.62 -6.23
C TYR A 44 -9.10 -5.46 -5.83
N GLU A 45 -10.40 -5.65 -5.96
CA GLU A 45 -11.41 -4.77 -5.38
C GLU A 45 -11.58 -5.13 -3.90
N LEU A 46 -10.95 -4.36 -3.02
CA LEU A 46 -10.96 -4.66 -1.59
C LEU A 46 -12.29 -4.30 -0.91
N GLU A 47 -12.98 -3.27 -1.41
CA GLU A 47 -14.26 -2.83 -0.85
C GLU A 47 -15.27 -3.99 -0.89
N GLY A 48 -15.96 -4.23 0.23
CA GLY A 48 -16.86 -5.37 0.42
C GLY A 48 -16.21 -6.64 0.96
N MET A 49 -14.87 -6.78 0.91
CA MET A 49 -14.19 -7.94 1.50
C MET A 49 -14.31 -7.94 3.03
N THR A 50 -14.48 -9.13 3.60
CA THR A 50 -14.46 -9.33 5.04
C THR A 50 -13.05 -9.24 5.61
N ALA A 51 -12.95 -9.03 6.92
CA ALA A 51 -11.67 -9.05 7.64
C ALA A 51 -10.87 -10.35 7.38
N THR A 52 -11.56 -11.50 7.32
CA THR A 52 -10.93 -12.80 7.02
C THR A 52 -10.40 -12.86 5.60
N GLU A 53 -11.15 -12.41 4.59
CA GLU A 53 -10.68 -12.38 3.20
C GLU A 53 -9.49 -11.43 3.03
N ILE A 54 -9.48 -10.30 3.74
CA ILE A 54 -8.34 -9.38 3.76
C ILE A 54 -7.11 -10.03 4.39
N ILE A 55 -7.24 -10.73 5.52
CA ILE A 55 -6.12 -11.47 6.14
C ILE A 55 -5.65 -12.61 5.23
N ASP A 56 -6.58 -13.30 4.58
CA ASP A 56 -6.25 -14.33 3.61
C ASP A 56 -5.52 -13.75 2.39
N LEU A 57 -5.75 -12.50 2.02
CA LEU A 57 -5.05 -11.86 0.89
C LEU A 57 -3.70 -11.24 1.31
N LEU A 58 -3.68 -10.48 2.40
CA LEU A 58 -2.58 -9.58 2.80
C LEU A 58 -1.80 -10.06 4.02
N GLY A 59 -2.26 -11.12 4.69
CA GLY A 59 -1.74 -11.55 5.99
C GLY A 59 -2.27 -10.68 7.14
N GLU A 60 -1.79 -10.97 8.35
CA GLU A 60 -2.14 -10.21 9.55
C GLU A 60 -1.62 -8.76 9.45
N PRO A 61 -2.42 -7.75 9.84
CA PRO A 61 -1.98 -6.37 9.89
C PRO A 61 -1.04 -6.13 11.08
N GLU A 62 -0.17 -5.13 10.99
CA GLU A 62 0.66 -4.72 12.12
C GLU A 62 -0.18 -4.15 13.26
N GLN A 63 -1.31 -3.52 12.94
CA GLN A 63 -2.27 -3.06 13.96
C GLN A 63 -3.71 -3.38 13.56
N ARG A 64 -4.46 -3.85 14.56
CA ARG A 64 -5.90 -4.03 14.49
C ARG A 64 -6.55 -3.19 15.58
N LEU A 65 -7.35 -2.21 15.18
CA LEU A 65 -8.15 -1.39 16.08
C LEU A 65 -9.59 -1.88 16.03
N GLU A 66 -10.29 -1.87 17.16
CA GLU A 66 -11.67 -2.39 17.25
C GLU A 66 -12.70 -1.28 17.49
N GLU A 67 -12.27 -0.10 17.94
CA GLU A 67 -13.14 1.01 18.34
C GLU A 67 -12.70 2.31 17.65
N PRO A 68 -13.63 3.15 17.12
CA PRO A 68 -15.09 2.98 17.11
C PRO A 68 -15.61 2.02 16.01
N SER A 69 -14.72 1.49 15.18
CA SER A 69 -14.99 0.51 14.14
C SER A 69 -13.71 -0.28 13.87
N VAL A 70 -13.84 -1.50 13.32
CA VAL A 70 -12.67 -2.32 13.00
C VAL A 70 -11.81 -1.62 11.95
N GLN A 71 -10.52 -1.52 12.22
CA GLN A 71 -9.53 -0.97 11.30
C GLN A 71 -8.29 -1.87 11.25
N PHE A 72 -7.84 -2.19 10.05
CA PHE A 72 -6.52 -2.80 9.84
C PHE A 72 -5.53 -1.74 9.35
N VAL A 73 -4.32 -1.80 9.86
CA VAL A 73 -3.23 -0.90 9.47
C VAL A 73 -2.06 -1.75 9.02
N TYR A 74 -1.70 -1.60 7.74
CA TYR A 74 -0.53 -2.23 7.16
C TYR A 74 0.58 -1.21 6.96
N TYR A 75 1.77 -1.49 7.46
CA TYR A 75 2.96 -0.73 7.12
C TYR A 75 3.34 -0.97 5.67
N LEU A 76 3.64 0.11 4.93
CA LEU A 76 4.05 0.06 3.52
C LEU A 76 5.54 0.29 3.32
N GLY A 77 6.26 0.79 4.31
CA GLY A 77 7.61 1.32 4.13
C GLY A 77 7.70 2.81 4.49
N SER A 78 8.92 3.32 4.61
CA SER A 78 9.16 4.76 4.85
C SER A 78 8.48 5.66 3.80
N ALA A 79 7.95 6.79 4.24
CA ALA A 79 7.37 7.83 3.40
C ALA A 79 8.40 8.52 2.48
N GLY A 80 9.71 8.41 2.74
CA GLY A 80 10.74 8.98 1.89
C GLY A 80 12.04 9.28 2.63
N LEU A 81 12.51 10.54 2.56
CA LEU A 81 13.75 10.98 3.23
C LEU A 81 13.53 11.42 4.70
N GLY A 82 12.31 11.27 5.22
CA GLY A 82 11.92 11.62 6.58
C GLY A 82 11.84 10.41 7.52
N VAL A 83 11.33 10.64 8.74
CA VAL A 83 11.02 9.59 9.72
C VAL A 83 9.62 9.02 9.57
N ASP A 84 8.79 9.66 8.73
CA ASP A 84 7.40 9.28 8.60
C ASP A 84 7.25 7.94 7.88
N ASP A 85 6.25 7.17 8.28
CA ASP A 85 5.92 5.86 7.73
C ASP A 85 4.71 5.97 6.80
N SER A 86 4.74 5.27 5.67
CA SER A 86 3.55 5.13 4.81
C SER A 86 2.71 3.96 5.31
N LEU A 87 1.41 4.19 5.50
CA LEU A 87 0.49 3.20 6.05
C LEU A 87 -0.71 2.99 5.12
N LEU A 88 -1.09 1.75 4.86
CA LEU A 88 -2.39 1.39 4.27
C LEU A 88 -3.38 1.15 5.39
N ARG A 89 -4.42 1.99 5.45
CA ARG A 89 -5.47 1.92 6.46
C ARG A 89 -6.76 1.41 5.82
N LEU A 90 -7.30 0.36 6.39
CA LEU A 90 -8.50 -0.34 5.92
C LEU A 90 -9.61 -0.18 6.96
N TYR A 91 -10.74 0.40 6.58
CA TYR A 91 -11.84 0.72 7.49
C TYR A 91 -13.05 -0.17 7.20
N PHE A 92 -13.48 -0.92 8.20
CA PHE A 92 -14.60 -1.85 8.08
C PHE A 92 -15.88 -1.23 8.62
N ASN A 93 -16.99 -1.50 7.94
CA ASN A 93 -18.33 -1.13 8.40
C ASN A 93 -18.80 -2.07 9.53
N ARG A 94 -20.02 -1.81 10.03
CA ARG A 94 -20.65 -2.59 11.10
C ARG A 94 -21.00 -4.02 10.70
N ASP A 95 -21.13 -4.28 9.41
CA ASP A 95 -21.40 -5.62 8.86
C ASP A 95 -20.11 -6.44 8.71
N GLY A 96 -18.94 -5.87 9.07
CA GLY A 96 -17.65 -6.53 9.03
C GLY A 96 -17.02 -6.57 7.64
N GLN A 97 -17.52 -5.77 6.70
CA GLN A 97 -17.00 -5.63 5.35
C GLN A 97 -16.18 -4.36 5.22
N LEU A 98 -15.15 -4.38 4.37
CA LEU A 98 -14.35 -3.21 4.09
C LEU A 98 -15.21 -2.16 3.40
N GLU A 99 -15.34 -0.99 4.02
CA GLU A 99 -16.09 0.14 3.48
C GLU A 99 -15.20 1.04 2.62
N ARG A 100 -13.95 1.25 3.06
CA ARG A 100 -13.00 2.14 2.40
C ARG A 100 -11.56 1.84 2.81
N HIS A 101 -10.62 2.31 1.99
CA HIS A 101 -9.20 2.29 2.31
C HIS A 101 -8.53 3.64 2.00
N GLU A 102 -7.44 3.95 2.67
CA GLU A 102 -6.60 5.12 2.36
C GLU A 102 -5.13 4.85 2.66
N ILE A 103 -4.24 5.64 2.05
CA ILE A 103 -2.81 5.63 2.36
C ILE A 103 -2.49 6.92 3.14
N THR A 104 -1.95 6.78 4.35
CA THR A 104 -1.50 7.90 5.20
C THR A 104 0.02 7.93 5.34
N HIS A 105 0.52 9.06 5.83
CA HIS A 105 1.93 9.26 6.17
C HIS A 105 1.95 9.82 7.59
N ASP A 106 2.54 9.07 8.51
CA ASP A 106 2.47 9.30 9.96
C ASP A 106 3.87 9.47 10.57
#